data_AF-A0A511NCU5-F1
#
_entry.id   AF-A0A511NCU5-F1
#
_cell.length_a   1.000
_cell.length_b   1.000
_cell.length_c   1.000
_cell.angle_alpha   90.00
_cell.angle_beta   90.00
_cell.angle_gamma   90.00
#
_symmetry.space_group_name_H-M   'P 1'
#
loop_
_entity.id
_entity.type
_entity.pdbx_description
1 polymer ?
#
loop_
_entity_poly.entity_id
_entity_poly.type
_entity_poly.pdbx_seq_one_letter_code
_entity_poly.pdbx_strand_id
1 'polypeptide(L)'
;MKKITTLLFTIYVSVSFAQKKIEDNNNVVFYETINKKEQTDKLTNKGYTYKAGRPVFIVLNIQASIPNDDFLAKREQEELKNNFNIHVDCITQTTEIKFLNRFKTVLKYSYEDSPQKVIYWSGKFEEKPIIYEHILQSSAYFSDILNLDVRSSYIEEFNQKLASFTTDFIDTPTENSLPVSNRFVQNVITQILYHLQEESIFFNLNFKNVKRVTYKTNFDIDNDRLKEILFDEKGRPTKVVFDDLNDKNYRYESVFEYEKDLIRNIIGKSTNDYHTESPVFYQDDTLYVYDSYSIKTYKLNKNLFLISEDYFYDQEKYYFTVNQTFLNNTTYSFIENDHMNDRIYNFNSEKQFFPIKVKIRDDINGEIKRINDKLYIETGYEADTHYHFDENNRIIRIVYKPKDASHKDRVIDYLYEYYN
;
A
#
# COMPACT_ATOMS: atom_id res chain seq x y z
N MET A 1 -15.76 1.95 16.39
CA MET A 1 -14.61 1.14 15.91
C MET A 1 -13.47 2.08 15.61
N LYS A 2 -12.42 2.04 16.43
CA LYS A 2 -11.22 2.88 16.24
C LYS A 2 -10.38 2.28 15.12
N LYS A 3 -9.93 3.12 14.19
CA LYS A 3 -9.02 2.76 13.09
C LYS A 3 -7.75 2.15 13.69
N ILE A 4 -7.55 0.86 13.49
CA ILE A 4 -6.26 0.20 13.70
C ILE A 4 -5.47 0.52 12.44
N THR A 5 -4.52 1.43 12.58
CA THR A 5 -3.59 1.81 11.54
C THR A 5 -2.73 0.59 11.24
N THR A 6 -2.83 0.05 10.04
CA THR A 6 -1.82 -0.79 9.42
C THR A 6 -0.54 0.04 9.34
N LEU A 7 0.29 -0.04 10.38
CA LEU A 7 1.59 0.63 10.39
C LEU A 7 2.60 -0.25 9.67
N LEU A 8 2.42 -0.32 8.36
CA LEU A 8 3.41 -0.68 7.35
C LEU A 8 2.77 -0.22 6.03
N PHE A 9 3.25 0.91 5.51
CA PHE A 9 2.89 1.57 4.24
C PHE A 9 1.55 2.33 4.21
N THR A 10 1.60 3.66 4.37
CA THR A 10 0.73 4.60 3.60
C THR A 10 1.31 6.02 3.65
N ILE A 11 1.59 6.64 2.50
CA ILE A 11 1.76 8.10 2.38
C ILE A 11 0.59 8.66 1.56
N TYR A 12 -0.19 9.53 2.19
CA TYR A 12 -1.30 10.29 1.62
C TYR A 12 -0.81 11.47 0.78
N VAL A 13 -1.25 11.60 -0.49
CA VAL A 13 -1.52 12.91 -1.14
C VAL A 13 -2.65 12.74 -2.17
N SER A 14 -3.72 13.52 -2.02
CA SER A 14 -4.89 13.60 -2.90
C SER A 14 -4.73 14.68 -3.98
N VAL A 15 -4.82 14.35 -5.28
CA VAL A 15 -5.12 15.30 -6.36
C VAL A 15 -5.84 14.58 -7.52
N SER A 16 -6.90 15.18 -8.05
CA SER A 16 -7.76 14.65 -9.13
C SER A 16 -7.11 14.76 -10.52
N PHE A 17 -7.17 13.70 -11.34
CA PHE A 17 -6.70 13.71 -12.75
C PHE A 17 -7.61 12.91 -13.69
N ALA A 18 -7.51 13.17 -15.00
CA ALA A 18 -8.19 12.42 -16.06
C ALA A 18 -7.19 11.64 -16.92
N GLN A 19 -7.58 10.45 -17.40
CA GLN A 19 -6.70 9.42 -17.97
C GLN A 19 -6.86 9.21 -19.48
N LYS A 20 -5.79 8.79 -20.16
CA LYS A 20 -5.80 8.26 -21.54
C LYS A 20 -5.30 6.82 -21.57
N LYS A 21 -6.03 5.96 -22.28
CA LYS A 21 -5.77 4.51 -22.42
C LYS A 21 -4.60 4.23 -23.36
N ILE A 22 -3.66 3.38 -22.94
CA ILE A 22 -2.68 2.72 -23.82
C ILE A 22 -2.90 1.21 -23.69
N GLU A 23 -3.16 0.54 -24.81
CA GLU A 23 -3.22 -0.93 -24.88
C GLU A 23 -1.84 -1.47 -25.26
N ASP A 24 -1.32 -2.41 -24.49
CA ASP A 24 -0.20 -3.25 -24.91
C ASP A 24 -0.66 -4.71 -25.03
N ASN A 25 0.00 -5.47 -25.91
CA ASN A 25 -0.42 -6.78 -26.43
C ASN A 25 -0.48 -7.94 -25.40
N ASN A 26 -0.37 -7.65 -24.10
CA ASN A 26 -0.42 -8.61 -22.99
C ASN A 26 -1.61 -8.39 -22.04
N ASN A 27 -2.68 -7.71 -22.46
CA ASN A 27 -3.88 -7.41 -21.64
C ASN A 27 -3.62 -6.59 -20.36
N VAL A 28 -2.47 -5.90 -20.27
CA VAL A 28 -2.18 -4.93 -19.22
C VAL A 28 -2.50 -3.53 -19.75
N VAL A 29 -3.36 -2.79 -19.05
CA VAL A 29 -3.77 -1.43 -19.44
C VAL A 29 -2.93 -0.42 -18.66
N PHE A 30 -2.19 0.44 -19.36
CA PHE A 30 -1.43 1.54 -18.78
C PHE A 30 -2.17 2.88 -18.97
N TYR A 31 -2.06 3.78 -17.99
CA TYR A 31 -2.65 5.12 -18.04
C TYR A 31 -1.57 6.20 -17.87
N GLU A 32 -1.49 7.13 -18.82
CA GLU A 32 -0.61 8.31 -18.77
C GLU A 32 -1.43 9.54 -18.32
N THR A 33 -0.85 10.37 -17.45
CA THR A 33 -1.53 11.52 -16.81
C THR A 33 -1.42 12.79 -17.64
N ILE A 34 -2.54 13.51 -17.85
CA ILE A 34 -2.55 14.86 -18.43
C ILE A 34 -3.00 15.87 -17.36
N ASN A 35 -2.24 16.95 -17.20
CA ASN A 35 -2.49 18.04 -16.25
C ASN A 35 -3.85 18.74 -16.51
N LYS A 36 -4.78 18.71 -15.55
CA LYS A 36 -5.98 19.56 -15.54
C LYS A 36 -5.90 20.58 -14.40
N LYS A 37 -5.71 21.85 -14.77
CA LYS A 37 -5.79 23.00 -13.87
C LYS A 37 -7.22 23.23 -13.38
N GLU A 38 -7.35 23.44 -12.08
CA GLU A 38 -8.37 24.19 -11.32
C GLU A 38 -9.76 24.35 -11.97
N GLN A 39 -10.75 23.59 -11.48
CA GLN A 39 -12.15 24.03 -11.50
C GLN A 39 -12.62 24.27 -10.07
N THR A 40 -12.79 25.54 -9.74
CA THR A 40 -13.37 26.05 -8.51
C THR A 40 -14.84 25.64 -8.40
N ASP A 41 -15.27 25.27 -7.19
CA ASP A 41 -16.64 24.91 -6.84
C ASP A 41 -17.68 25.89 -7.35
N LYS A 42 -18.38 25.47 -8.41
CA LYS A 42 -19.75 25.88 -8.67
C LYS A 42 -20.56 24.61 -8.78
N LEU A 43 -21.59 24.45 -7.93
CA LEU A 43 -22.71 23.56 -8.19
C LEU A 43 -23.15 23.79 -9.64
N THR A 44 -22.72 22.93 -10.56
CA THR A 44 -23.30 22.92 -11.88
C THR A 44 -24.67 22.29 -11.69
N ASN A 45 -25.69 23.15 -11.57
CA ASN A 45 -27.11 22.81 -11.38
C ASN A 45 -27.68 22.02 -12.59
N LYS A 46 -27.10 20.87 -12.95
CA LYS A 46 -27.80 19.83 -13.69
C LYS A 46 -28.50 18.96 -12.65
N GLY A 47 -29.75 19.31 -12.35
CA GLY A 47 -30.63 18.47 -11.55
C GLY A 47 -31.16 17.32 -12.41
N TYR A 48 -31.06 16.08 -11.92
CA TYR A 48 -31.63 14.91 -12.59
C TYR A 48 -33.04 14.68 -12.06
N THR A 49 -34.03 14.51 -12.95
CA THR A 49 -35.43 14.28 -12.54
C THR A 49 -35.97 13.01 -13.20
N TYR A 50 -36.42 12.08 -12.37
CA TYR A 50 -36.97 10.79 -12.78
C TYR A 50 -38.48 10.75 -12.53
N LYS A 51 -39.24 10.30 -13.53
CA LYS A 51 -40.70 10.16 -13.44
C LYS A 51 -41.10 8.71 -13.26
N ALA A 52 -42.24 8.48 -12.60
CA ALA A 52 -42.78 7.14 -12.44
C ALA A 52 -43.06 6.48 -13.81
N GLY A 53 -42.99 5.14 -13.85
CA GLY A 53 -43.32 4.32 -15.01
C GLY A 53 -42.15 3.56 -15.63
N ARG A 54 -40.91 3.83 -15.24
CA ARG A 54 -39.75 3.04 -15.67
C ARG A 54 -38.75 2.85 -14.52
N PRO A 55 -38.26 1.62 -14.29
CA PRO A 55 -37.21 1.39 -13.32
C PRO A 55 -35.89 2.03 -13.79
N VAL A 56 -35.05 2.43 -12.84
CA VAL A 56 -33.75 3.03 -13.09
C VAL A 56 -32.75 2.66 -12.00
N PHE A 57 -31.52 2.39 -12.42
CA PHE A 57 -30.35 2.45 -11.57
C PHE A 57 -29.58 3.76 -11.80
N ILE A 58 -28.98 4.29 -10.75
CA ILE A 58 -28.13 5.48 -10.81
C ILE A 58 -26.84 5.16 -10.07
N VAL A 59 -25.72 5.11 -10.79
CA VAL A 59 -24.38 4.99 -10.23
C VAL A 59 -23.84 6.41 -9.97
N LEU A 60 -23.53 6.71 -8.72
CA LEU A 60 -22.91 7.96 -8.29
C LEU A 60 -21.43 7.74 -8.01
N ASN A 61 -20.57 8.59 -8.58
CA ASN A 61 -19.12 8.65 -8.30
C ASN A 61 -18.65 10.11 -8.24
N ILE A 62 -19.00 10.82 -7.16
CA ILE A 62 -18.79 12.26 -7.00
C ILE A 62 -17.45 12.49 -6.30
N GLN A 63 -16.42 12.70 -7.13
CA GLN A 63 -15.01 13.00 -6.82
C GLN A 63 -14.10 11.78 -6.58
N ALA A 64 -13.31 11.45 -7.61
CA ALA A 64 -12.26 10.45 -7.60
C ALA A 64 -10.92 11.09 -7.19
N SER A 65 -10.56 11.01 -5.92
CA SER A 65 -9.19 11.24 -5.46
C SER A 65 -8.33 9.98 -5.55
N ILE A 66 -8.95 8.83 -5.88
CA ILE A 66 -8.29 7.55 -6.11
C ILE A 66 -8.25 7.28 -7.63
N PRO A 67 -7.08 6.95 -8.21
CA PRO A 67 -6.91 6.80 -9.66
C PRO A 67 -7.83 5.79 -10.38
N ASN A 68 -8.59 4.94 -9.67
CA ASN A 68 -9.38 3.87 -10.27
C ASN A 68 -10.92 4.04 -10.20
N ASP A 69 -11.42 5.03 -9.48
CA ASP A 69 -12.86 5.11 -9.15
C ASP A 69 -13.77 5.35 -10.36
N ASP A 70 -13.34 6.15 -11.33
CA ASP A 70 -14.10 6.41 -12.57
C ASP A 70 -14.23 5.16 -13.46
N PHE A 71 -13.23 4.28 -13.43
CA PHE A 71 -13.30 2.99 -14.11
C PHE A 71 -14.30 2.07 -13.42
N LEU A 72 -14.24 1.97 -12.09
CA LEU A 72 -15.15 1.14 -11.30
C LEU A 72 -16.62 1.58 -11.48
N ALA A 73 -16.90 2.89 -11.49
CA ALA A 73 -18.24 3.40 -11.72
C ALA A 73 -18.79 3.05 -13.12
N LYS A 74 -17.96 3.11 -14.16
CA LYS A 74 -18.35 2.72 -15.52
C LYS A 74 -18.54 1.21 -15.65
N ARG A 75 -17.67 0.42 -15.03
CA ARG A 75 -17.81 -1.03 -14.98
C ARG A 75 -19.11 -1.41 -14.27
N GLU A 76 -19.47 -0.69 -13.19
CA GLU A 76 -20.70 -0.96 -12.43
C GLU A 76 -21.94 -0.61 -13.24
N GLN A 77 -21.89 0.49 -13.99
CA GLN A 77 -22.97 0.87 -14.89
C GLN A 77 -23.28 -0.24 -15.90
N GLU A 78 -22.25 -0.81 -16.55
CA GLU A 78 -22.44 -1.89 -17.52
C GLU A 78 -22.83 -3.21 -16.83
N GLU A 79 -22.30 -3.51 -15.64
CA GLU A 79 -22.67 -4.70 -14.88
C GLU A 79 -24.15 -4.69 -14.50
N LEU A 80 -24.64 -3.61 -13.88
CA LEU A 80 -26.05 -3.45 -13.53
C LEU A 80 -26.97 -3.52 -14.75
N LYS A 81 -26.56 -2.91 -15.85
CA LYS A 81 -27.31 -2.92 -17.11
C LYS A 81 -27.44 -4.35 -17.66
N ASN A 82 -26.35 -5.11 -17.67
CA ASN A 82 -26.32 -6.48 -18.17
C ASN A 82 -27.10 -7.43 -17.28
N ASN A 83 -26.96 -7.29 -15.97
CA ASN A 83 -27.54 -8.19 -14.97
C ASN A 83 -29.05 -8.00 -14.79
N PHE A 84 -29.52 -6.76 -14.79
CA PHE A 84 -30.92 -6.46 -14.48
C PHE A 84 -31.75 -6.09 -15.71
N ASN A 85 -31.11 -5.78 -16.84
CA ASN A 85 -31.77 -5.26 -18.04
C ASN A 85 -32.64 -4.01 -17.75
N ILE A 86 -32.10 -3.13 -16.90
CA ILE A 86 -32.73 -1.88 -16.47
C ILE A 86 -31.88 -0.70 -16.95
N HIS A 87 -32.51 0.45 -17.20
CA HIS A 87 -31.79 1.68 -17.56
C HIS A 87 -30.86 2.11 -16.44
N VAL A 88 -29.60 2.43 -16.76
CA VAL A 88 -28.59 2.82 -15.78
C VAL A 88 -27.95 4.15 -16.17
N ASP A 89 -28.08 5.15 -15.30
CA ASP A 89 -27.40 6.43 -15.42
C ASP A 89 -26.13 6.47 -14.54
N CYS A 90 -25.09 7.16 -15.00
CA CYS A 90 -23.86 7.38 -14.23
C CYS A 90 -23.65 8.89 -14.03
N ILE A 91 -23.46 9.32 -12.78
CA ILE A 91 -23.33 10.73 -12.40
C ILE A 91 -22.03 10.92 -11.60
N THR A 92 -21.12 11.75 -12.12
CA THR A 92 -19.78 11.95 -11.55
C THR A 92 -19.53 13.34 -10.97
N GLN A 93 -20.59 14.14 -10.80
CA GLN A 93 -20.52 15.52 -10.34
C GLN A 93 -21.55 15.80 -9.25
N THR A 94 -21.24 16.74 -8.35
CA THR A 94 -22.16 17.26 -7.33
C THR A 94 -23.53 17.56 -7.94
N THR A 95 -24.59 16.99 -7.38
CA THR A 95 -25.91 17.01 -8.01
C THR A 95 -27.09 16.94 -7.01
N GLU A 96 -28.27 17.24 -7.54
CA GLU A 96 -29.57 17.01 -6.90
C GLU A 96 -30.39 16.06 -7.78
N ILE A 97 -30.86 14.97 -7.19
CA ILE A 97 -31.67 13.94 -7.86
C ILE A 97 -33.10 14.00 -7.31
N LYS A 98 -34.07 14.19 -8.21
CA LYS A 98 -35.51 14.28 -7.89
C LYS A 98 -36.25 13.07 -8.44
N PHE A 99 -37.03 12.42 -7.59
CA PHE A 99 -37.97 11.37 -7.98
C PHE A 99 -39.40 11.89 -7.86
N LEU A 100 -40.14 11.89 -8.96
CA LEU A 100 -41.56 12.25 -8.98
C LEU A 100 -42.44 11.09 -8.50
N ASN A 101 -42.15 10.59 -7.31
CA ASN A 101 -42.99 9.64 -6.58
C ASN A 101 -43.98 10.39 -5.66
N ARG A 102 -44.87 9.66 -4.96
CA ARG A 102 -45.82 10.22 -4.00
C ARG A 102 -45.15 11.09 -2.93
N PHE A 103 -43.93 10.72 -2.54
CA PHE A 103 -43.16 11.39 -1.50
C PHE A 103 -42.38 12.60 -1.98
N LYS A 104 -42.31 12.84 -3.30
CA LYS A 104 -41.49 13.88 -3.94
C LYS A 104 -40.03 13.83 -3.45
N THR A 105 -39.45 12.63 -3.42
CA THR A 105 -38.11 12.41 -2.86
C THR A 105 -37.05 13.26 -3.58
N VAL A 106 -36.22 13.96 -2.82
CA VAL A 106 -35.08 14.74 -3.31
C VAL A 106 -33.83 14.29 -2.55
N LEU A 107 -32.81 13.86 -3.29
CA LEU A 107 -31.51 13.46 -2.76
C LEU A 107 -30.46 14.46 -3.25
N LYS A 108 -29.63 14.94 -2.32
CA LYS A 108 -28.56 15.90 -2.61
C LYS A 108 -27.23 15.23 -2.31
N TYR A 109 -26.34 15.27 -3.30
CA TYR A 109 -25.01 14.68 -3.17
C TYR A 109 -23.96 15.73 -3.50
N SER A 110 -23.09 15.96 -2.53
CA SER A 110 -21.92 16.81 -2.62
C SER A 110 -20.67 15.94 -2.60
N TYR A 111 -19.54 16.55 -2.92
CA TYR A 111 -18.24 15.91 -2.72
C TYR A 111 -18.00 15.49 -1.25
N GLU A 112 -18.38 16.33 -0.28
CA GLU A 112 -18.01 16.15 1.12
C GLU A 112 -18.80 15.03 1.82
N ASP A 113 -19.98 14.69 1.31
CA ASP A 113 -20.94 13.85 2.04
C ASP A 113 -21.05 12.40 1.53
N SER A 114 -20.67 12.09 0.28
CA SER A 114 -20.95 10.78 -0.34
C SER A 114 -20.23 10.55 -1.68
N PRO A 115 -19.01 9.97 -1.69
CA PRO A 115 -18.23 9.83 -2.92
C PRO A 115 -18.77 8.78 -3.89
N GLN A 116 -19.33 7.66 -3.43
CA GLN A 116 -19.73 6.53 -4.29
C GLN A 116 -20.98 5.81 -3.80
N LYS A 117 -22.02 5.65 -4.64
CA LYS A 117 -23.29 4.96 -4.29
C LYS A 117 -24.01 4.40 -5.51
N VAL A 118 -24.90 3.44 -5.30
CA VAL A 118 -25.87 3.00 -6.31
C VAL A 118 -27.28 3.18 -5.80
N ILE A 119 -28.12 3.84 -6.59
CA ILE A 119 -29.52 4.07 -6.27
C ILE A 119 -30.36 3.23 -7.22
N TYR A 120 -31.30 2.47 -6.69
CA TYR A 120 -32.34 1.80 -7.47
C TYR A 120 -33.69 2.43 -7.22
N TRP A 121 -34.47 2.62 -8.27
CA TRP A 121 -35.90 2.90 -8.15
C TRP A 121 -36.68 2.08 -9.15
N SER A 122 -37.71 1.37 -8.69
CA SER A 122 -38.58 0.55 -9.54
C SER A 122 -39.43 1.35 -10.53
N GLY A 123 -39.52 2.67 -10.35
CA GLY A 123 -40.41 3.55 -11.10
C GLY A 123 -41.86 3.53 -10.62
N LYS A 124 -42.20 2.80 -9.55
CA LYS A 124 -43.55 2.84 -8.97
C LYS A 124 -43.77 4.11 -8.15
N PHE A 125 -44.94 4.73 -8.33
CA PHE A 125 -45.28 5.99 -7.68
C PHE A 125 -45.33 5.92 -6.15
N GLU A 126 -45.69 4.77 -5.59
CA GLU A 126 -45.82 4.54 -4.14
C GLU A 126 -44.51 4.12 -3.46
N GLU A 127 -43.41 4.00 -4.20
CA GLU A 127 -42.12 3.52 -3.67
C GLU A 127 -41.08 4.65 -3.57
N LYS A 128 -40.23 4.55 -2.55
CA LYS A 128 -39.02 5.39 -2.41
C LYS A 128 -37.84 4.73 -3.13
N PRO A 129 -36.88 5.49 -3.65
CA PRO A 129 -35.62 4.94 -4.13
C PRO A 129 -34.88 4.23 -2.98
N ILE A 130 -34.21 3.14 -3.31
CA ILE A 130 -33.34 2.36 -2.41
C ILE A 130 -31.91 2.79 -2.70
N ILE A 131 -31.14 3.08 -1.65
CA ILE A 131 -29.77 3.57 -1.76
C ILE A 131 -28.84 2.51 -1.18
N TYR A 132 -27.84 2.12 -1.97
CA TYR A 132 -26.73 1.28 -1.54
C TYR A 132 -25.46 2.14 -1.51
N GLU A 133 -24.74 2.07 -0.40
CA GLU A 133 -23.64 2.98 -0.07
C GLU A 133 -22.30 2.63 -0.76
N HIS A 134 -22.27 1.57 -1.57
CA HIS A 134 -21.08 1.11 -2.29
C HIS A 134 -21.42 0.85 -3.77
N ILE A 135 -20.40 0.78 -4.62
CA ILE A 135 -20.57 0.47 -6.05
C ILE A 135 -20.38 -1.03 -6.36
N LEU A 136 -19.34 -1.68 -5.83
CA LEU A 136 -18.83 -2.97 -6.38
C LEU A 136 -19.63 -4.24 -6.01
N GLN A 137 -20.49 -4.14 -5.01
CA GLN A 137 -21.39 -5.23 -4.61
C GLN A 137 -22.85 -4.93 -4.93
N SER A 138 -23.11 -3.86 -5.71
CA SER A 138 -24.48 -3.40 -5.92
C SER A 138 -25.32 -4.43 -6.67
N SER A 139 -24.72 -5.17 -7.62
CA SER A 139 -25.40 -6.29 -8.28
C SER A 139 -25.85 -7.39 -7.31
N ALA A 140 -24.99 -7.82 -6.39
CA ALA A 140 -25.39 -8.82 -5.40
C ALA A 140 -26.48 -8.28 -4.45
N TYR A 141 -26.29 -7.06 -3.95
CA TYR A 141 -27.25 -6.39 -3.05
C TYR A 141 -28.65 -6.23 -3.68
N PHE A 142 -28.72 -5.74 -4.92
CA PHE A 142 -30.00 -5.53 -5.59
C PHE A 142 -30.60 -6.82 -6.15
N SER A 143 -29.80 -7.88 -6.35
CA SER A 143 -30.31 -9.20 -6.71
C SER A 143 -31.29 -9.72 -5.65
N ASP A 144 -30.90 -9.66 -4.37
CA ASP A 144 -31.75 -10.10 -3.26
C ASP A 144 -33.04 -9.27 -3.17
N ILE A 145 -32.92 -7.96 -3.32
CA ILE A 145 -34.07 -7.03 -3.24
C ILE A 145 -35.05 -7.28 -4.40
N LEU A 146 -34.54 -7.60 -5.58
CA LEU A 146 -35.33 -7.83 -6.77
C LEU A 146 -35.77 -9.29 -6.94
N ASN A 147 -35.41 -10.18 -6.00
CA ASN A 147 -35.62 -11.63 -6.08
C ASN A 147 -35.12 -12.23 -7.39
N LEU A 148 -33.91 -11.81 -7.79
CA LEU A 148 -33.17 -12.38 -8.91
C LEU A 148 -32.01 -13.21 -8.37
N ASP A 149 -31.47 -14.10 -9.21
CA ASP A 149 -30.26 -14.87 -8.92
C ASP A 149 -29.12 -14.35 -9.80
N VAL A 150 -28.57 -13.21 -9.41
CA VAL A 150 -27.50 -12.48 -10.08
C VAL A 150 -26.34 -12.35 -9.10
N ARG A 151 -25.13 -12.59 -9.60
CA ARG A 151 -23.89 -12.43 -8.82
C ARG A 151 -23.07 -11.25 -9.33
N SER A 152 -22.28 -10.68 -8.43
CA SER A 152 -21.30 -9.65 -8.76
C SER A 152 -20.12 -10.27 -9.50
N SER A 153 -19.86 -9.83 -10.74
CA SER A 153 -18.74 -10.34 -11.55
C SER A 153 -17.40 -10.02 -10.91
N TYR A 154 -17.36 -8.91 -10.17
CA TYR A 154 -16.23 -8.49 -9.36
C TYR A 154 -15.89 -9.53 -8.32
N ILE A 155 -16.86 -9.94 -7.49
CA ILE A 155 -16.61 -10.94 -6.43
C ILE A 155 -16.16 -12.29 -7.03
N GLU A 156 -16.70 -12.67 -8.18
CA GLU A 156 -16.29 -13.90 -8.85
C GLU A 156 -14.85 -13.82 -9.40
N GLU A 157 -14.49 -12.74 -10.09
CA GLU A 157 -13.12 -12.50 -10.57
C GLU A 157 -12.13 -12.35 -9.40
N PHE A 158 -12.56 -11.71 -8.30
CA PHE A 158 -11.84 -11.61 -7.03
C PHE A 158 -11.41 -12.99 -6.54
N ASN A 159 -12.43 -13.84 -6.33
CA ASN A 159 -12.26 -15.16 -5.73
C ASN A 159 -11.46 -16.09 -6.64
N GLN A 160 -11.62 -15.98 -7.96
CA GLN A 160 -10.81 -16.75 -8.92
C GLN A 160 -9.32 -16.41 -8.83
N LYS A 161 -8.97 -15.12 -8.83
CA LYS A 161 -7.57 -14.70 -8.71
C LYS A 161 -7.02 -15.05 -7.32
N LEU A 162 -7.75 -14.72 -6.25
CA LEU A 162 -7.34 -15.08 -4.89
C LEU A 162 -7.08 -16.59 -4.75
N ALA A 163 -7.95 -17.44 -5.31
CA ALA A 163 -7.75 -18.88 -5.32
C ALA A 163 -6.46 -19.25 -6.07
N SER A 164 -6.27 -18.74 -7.30
CA SER A 164 -5.05 -19.04 -8.09
C SER A 164 -3.75 -18.65 -7.38
N PHE A 165 -3.77 -17.62 -6.54
CA PHE A 165 -2.60 -17.19 -5.79
C PHE A 165 -2.43 -17.92 -4.45
N THR A 166 -3.45 -18.62 -3.92
CA THR A 166 -3.39 -19.23 -2.58
C THR A 166 -3.38 -20.76 -2.57
N THR A 167 -3.84 -21.43 -3.63
CA THR A 167 -4.05 -22.90 -3.61
C THR A 167 -2.86 -23.73 -4.07
N ASP A 168 -1.86 -23.14 -4.72
CA ASP A 168 -0.82 -23.90 -5.44
C ASP A 168 0.58 -23.82 -4.79
N PHE A 169 0.69 -23.31 -3.56
CA PHE A 169 1.98 -23.24 -2.87
C PHE A 169 2.49 -24.62 -2.48
N ILE A 170 3.64 -25.00 -3.03
CA ILE A 170 4.36 -26.22 -2.63
C ILE A 170 5.67 -25.79 -1.96
N ASP A 171 5.77 -26.00 -0.63
CA ASP A 171 7.01 -25.69 0.11
C ASP A 171 8.15 -26.60 -0.37
N THR A 172 8.96 -26.07 -1.27
CA THR A 172 10.10 -26.72 -1.92
C THR A 172 11.34 -25.83 -1.83
N PRO A 173 11.92 -25.65 -0.63
CA PRO A 173 13.14 -24.87 -0.48
C PRO A 173 14.29 -25.45 -1.32
N THR A 174 15.05 -24.56 -1.96
CA THR A 174 16.24 -24.86 -2.75
C THR A 174 17.49 -24.30 -2.08
N GLU A 175 18.66 -24.47 -2.70
CA GLU A 175 19.89 -23.83 -2.23
C GLU A 175 19.84 -22.28 -2.25
N ASN A 176 18.98 -21.69 -3.10
CA ASN A 176 18.81 -20.25 -3.20
C ASN A 176 17.82 -19.68 -2.16
N SER A 177 17.02 -20.52 -1.51
CA SER A 177 16.05 -20.08 -0.49
C SER A 177 16.70 -19.37 0.69
N LEU A 178 17.88 -19.83 1.15
CA LEU A 178 18.58 -19.22 2.27
C LEU A 178 19.10 -17.80 1.96
N PRO A 179 19.80 -17.57 0.83
CA PRO A 179 20.11 -16.22 0.36
C PRO A 179 18.89 -15.28 0.29
N VAL A 180 17.77 -15.75 -0.31
CA VAL A 180 16.53 -14.94 -0.43
C VAL A 180 15.98 -14.61 0.96
N SER A 181 15.89 -15.60 1.84
CA SER A 181 15.46 -15.45 3.24
C SER A 181 16.29 -14.40 3.98
N ASN A 182 17.62 -14.53 3.93
CA ASN A 182 18.52 -13.62 4.63
C ASN A 182 18.38 -12.18 4.11
N ARG A 183 18.24 -12.01 2.79
CA ARG A 183 18.08 -10.68 2.19
C ARG A 183 16.73 -10.04 2.53
N PHE A 184 15.65 -10.82 2.47
CA PHE A 184 14.31 -10.38 2.90
C PHE A 184 14.33 -9.89 4.35
N VAL A 185 14.85 -10.71 5.27
CA VAL A 185 14.93 -10.37 6.69
C VAL A 185 15.82 -9.14 6.93
N GLN A 186 16.95 -9.04 6.24
CA GLN A 186 17.84 -7.88 6.33
C GLN A 186 17.14 -6.60 5.89
N ASN A 187 16.41 -6.62 4.76
CA ASN A 187 15.65 -5.47 4.29
C ASN A 187 14.58 -5.08 5.32
N VAL A 188 13.76 -6.03 5.78
CA VAL A 188 12.70 -5.78 6.79
C VAL A 188 13.26 -5.12 8.04
N ILE A 189 14.35 -5.66 8.62
CA ILE A 189 14.95 -5.07 9.82
C ILE A 189 15.58 -3.71 9.55
N THR A 190 16.21 -3.53 8.39
CA THR A 190 16.80 -2.24 8.02
C THR A 190 15.72 -1.16 7.89
N GLN A 191 14.58 -1.51 7.31
CA GLN A 191 13.43 -0.62 7.21
C GLN A 191 12.87 -0.27 8.59
N ILE A 192 12.66 -1.27 9.45
CA ILE A 192 12.15 -1.09 10.82
C ILE A 192 13.10 -0.26 11.69
N LEU A 193 14.39 -0.59 11.68
CA LEU A 193 15.37 -0.03 12.62
C LEU A 193 15.80 1.38 12.22
N TYR A 194 15.96 1.64 10.91
CA TYR A 194 16.54 2.88 10.40
C TYR A 194 15.56 3.76 9.63
N HIS A 195 14.29 3.35 9.53
CA HIS A 195 13.27 4.05 8.73
C HIS A 195 13.71 4.30 7.28
N LEU A 196 14.57 3.43 6.76
CA LEU A 196 14.91 3.39 5.34
C LEU A 196 13.75 2.70 4.62
N GLN A 197 13.37 3.14 3.42
CA GLN A 197 12.30 2.47 2.67
C GLN A 197 12.96 1.48 1.69
N GLU A 198 12.78 1.71 0.40
CA GLU A 198 13.41 0.95 -0.67
C GLU A 198 14.93 1.16 -0.72
N GLU A 199 15.47 2.19 -0.05
CA GLU A 199 16.91 2.43 0.08
C GLU A 199 17.63 1.32 0.86
N SER A 200 16.90 0.59 1.71
CA SER A 200 17.43 -0.52 2.52
C SER A 200 18.19 -1.55 1.67
N ILE A 201 17.81 -1.72 0.40
CA ILE A 201 18.45 -2.65 -0.53
C ILE A 201 19.91 -2.31 -0.84
N PHE A 202 20.35 -1.06 -0.66
CA PHE A 202 21.71 -0.65 -0.97
C PHE A 202 22.69 -0.85 0.20
N PHE A 203 22.19 -1.22 1.38
CA PHE A 203 22.99 -1.35 2.59
C PHE A 203 23.09 -2.82 3.04
N ASN A 204 24.32 -3.31 3.18
CA ASN A 204 24.59 -4.67 3.65
C ASN A 204 25.02 -4.68 5.12
N LEU A 205 24.06 -4.47 6.02
CA LEU A 205 24.31 -4.39 7.46
C LEU A 205 24.67 -5.75 8.08
N ASN A 206 25.55 -5.74 9.08
CA ASN A 206 25.99 -6.96 9.78
C ASN A 206 25.60 -6.93 11.26
N PHE A 207 24.69 -7.81 11.66
CA PHE A 207 24.22 -7.96 13.04
C PHE A 207 24.78 -9.18 13.76
N LYS A 208 25.79 -9.86 13.21
CA LYS A 208 26.40 -11.04 13.87
C LYS A 208 26.87 -10.70 15.28
N ASN A 209 26.62 -11.59 16.23
CA ASN A 209 26.92 -11.45 17.66
C ASN A 209 26.22 -10.26 18.38
N VAL A 210 25.35 -9.52 17.69
CA VAL A 210 24.45 -8.56 18.36
C VAL A 210 23.36 -9.36 19.04
N LYS A 211 23.08 -9.05 20.30
CA LYS A 211 21.98 -9.63 21.08
C LYS A 211 20.75 -8.75 21.02
N ARG A 212 20.95 -7.43 21.13
CA ARG A 212 19.87 -6.45 21.18
C ARG A 212 20.30 -5.11 20.60
N VAL A 213 19.37 -4.45 19.90
CA VAL A 213 19.49 -3.05 19.50
C VAL A 213 18.36 -2.24 20.12
N THR A 214 18.71 -1.07 20.65
CA THR A 214 17.77 -0.03 21.11
C THR A 214 18.21 1.32 20.54
N TYR A 215 17.40 2.37 20.68
CA TYR A 215 17.85 3.72 20.33
C TYR A 215 17.44 4.80 21.33
N LYS A 216 18.14 5.92 21.24
CA LYS A 216 17.82 7.19 21.91
C LYS A 216 17.63 8.25 20.83
N THR A 217 16.58 9.03 20.96
CA THR A 217 16.25 10.12 20.03
C THR A 217 15.97 11.42 20.81
N ASN A 218 16.22 12.57 20.18
CA ASN A 218 15.86 13.89 20.71
C ASN A 218 14.54 14.45 20.12
N PHE A 219 13.80 13.64 19.36
CA PHE A 219 12.54 13.99 18.72
C PHE A 219 11.64 12.75 18.59
N ASP A 220 10.34 12.96 18.43
CA ASP A 220 9.40 11.87 18.15
C ASP A 220 9.50 11.48 16.67
N ILE A 221 9.78 10.21 16.40
CA ILE A 221 10.07 9.70 15.05
C ILE A 221 8.76 9.40 14.30
N ASP A 222 7.82 8.74 14.96
CA ASP A 222 6.50 8.36 14.47
C ASP A 222 5.54 8.21 15.68
N ASN A 223 4.27 7.89 15.42
CA ASN A 223 3.28 7.61 16.48
C ASN A 223 3.64 6.39 17.35
N ASP A 224 4.47 5.49 16.83
CA ASP A 224 4.96 4.30 17.52
C ASP A 224 6.46 4.41 17.79
N ARG A 225 6.90 3.98 18.96
CA ARG A 225 8.30 4.00 19.37
C ARG A 225 8.86 2.59 19.36
N LEU A 226 9.79 2.32 18.45
CA LEU A 226 10.57 1.08 18.51
C LEU A 226 11.33 1.05 19.86
N LYS A 227 11.12 -0.01 20.63
CA LYS A 227 11.69 -0.19 21.96
C LYS A 227 13.01 -0.95 21.87
N GLU A 228 12.96 -2.12 21.23
CA GLU A 228 14.11 -2.99 21.04
C GLU A 228 13.92 -3.96 19.87
N ILE A 229 15.03 -4.38 19.28
CA ILE A 229 15.10 -5.55 18.41
C ILE A 229 16.06 -6.55 19.05
N LEU A 230 15.64 -7.79 19.18
CA LEU A 230 16.44 -8.91 19.66
C LEU A 230 16.92 -9.74 18.48
N PHE A 231 18.13 -10.24 18.57
CA PHE A 231 18.78 -11.05 17.55
C PHE A 231 19.31 -12.34 18.18
N ASP A 232 19.56 -13.36 17.37
CA ASP A 232 20.35 -14.53 17.77
C ASP A 232 21.85 -14.32 17.50
N GLU A 233 22.69 -15.28 17.90
CA GLU A 233 24.16 -15.18 17.71
C GLU A 233 24.58 -15.09 16.24
N LYS A 234 23.77 -15.64 15.31
CA LYS A 234 24.01 -15.52 13.87
C LYS A 234 23.66 -14.13 13.33
N GLY A 235 23.05 -13.26 14.13
CA GLY A 235 22.62 -11.93 13.75
C GLY A 235 21.26 -11.90 13.06
N ARG A 236 20.43 -12.93 13.23
CA ARG A 236 19.06 -12.95 12.72
C ARG A 236 18.11 -12.36 13.76
N PRO A 237 17.19 -11.46 13.38
CA PRO A 237 16.21 -10.93 14.31
C PRO A 237 15.31 -12.06 14.80
N THR A 238 15.04 -12.10 16.10
CA THR A 238 14.09 -13.05 16.72
C THR A 238 12.85 -12.34 17.21
N LYS A 239 12.95 -11.05 17.57
CA LYS A 239 11.85 -10.26 18.10
C LYS A 239 12.05 -8.77 17.86
N VAL A 240 10.97 -8.07 17.51
CA VAL A 240 10.87 -6.61 17.43
C VAL A 240 9.77 -6.16 18.39
N VAL A 241 10.00 -5.07 19.11
CA VAL A 241 9.07 -4.55 20.12
C VAL A 241 8.83 -3.06 19.89
N PHE A 242 7.57 -2.65 19.85
CA PHE A 242 7.14 -1.26 19.81
C PHE A 242 6.28 -0.94 21.04
N ASP A 243 6.44 0.27 21.56
CA ASP A 243 5.52 0.88 22.52
C ASP A 243 4.71 1.98 21.79
N ASP A 244 3.41 2.09 22.06
CA ASP A 244 2.58 3.18 21.55
C ASP A 244 2.84 4.45 22.36
N LEU A 245 3.06 5.58 21.67
CA LEU A 245 3.36 6.85 22.34
C LEU A 245 2.14 7.46 23.03
N ASN A 246 0.94 7.15 22.55
CA ASN A 246 -0.33 7.66 23.03
C ASN A 246 -0.96 6.77 24.12
N ASP A 247 -0.65 5.47 24.12
CA ASP A 247 -1.07 4.53 25.16
C ASP A 247 0.11 3.71 25.72
N LYS A 248 0.59 4.10 26.90
CA LYS A 248 1.70 3.44 27.60
C LYS A 248 1.41 1.98 27.99
N ASN A 249 0.15 1.55 27.98
CA ASN A 249 -0.23 0.16 28.23
C ASN A 249 -0.35 -0.65 26.93
N TYR A 250 -0.24 0.01 25.77
CA TYR A 250 -0.28 -0.64 24.48
C TYR A 250 1.13 -0.94 23.98
N ARG A 251 1.39 -2.22 23.73
CA ARG A 251 2.64 -2.74 23.21
C ARG A 251 2.33 -3.67 22.05
N TYR A 252 3.10 -3.53 20.97
CA TYR A 252 3.08 -4.43 19.83
C TYR A 252 4.44 -5.14 19.73
N GLU A 253 4.41 -6.42 19.42
CA GLU A 253 5.62 -7.19 19.17
C GLU A 253 5.48 -8.08 17.94
N SER A 254 6.56 -8.23 17.19
CA SER A 254 6.67 -9.16 16.08
C SER A 254 7.76 -10.19 16.40
N VAL A 255 7.44 -11.47 16.29
CA VAL A 255 8.37 -12.59 16.50
C VAL A 255 8.68 -13.22 15.16
N PHE A 256 9.96 -13.51 14.94
CA PHE A 256 10.47 -14.12 13.71
C PHE A 256 10.89 -15.55 14.02
N GLU A 257 10.24 -16.52 13.38
CA GLU A 257 10.49 -17.95 13.62
C GLU A 257 11.22 -18.58 12.44
N TYR A 258 12.25 -19.37 12.76
CA TYR A 258 13.11 -19.98 11.76
C TYR A 258 13.12 -21.50 11.87
N GLU A 259 13.21 -22.16 10.72
CA GLU A 259 13.42 -23.60 10.62
C GLU A 259 14.58 -23.85 9.63
N LYS A 260 15.59 -24.63 10.04
CA LYS A 260 16.79 -24.91 9.21
C LYS A 260 17.41 -23.64 8.62
N ASP A 261 17.44 -22.59 9.43
CA ASP A 261 17.93 -21.25 9.09
C ASP A 261 17.08 -20.41 8.12
N LEU A 262 15.95 -20.92 7.62
CA LEU A 262 14.98 -20.19 6.81
C LEU A 262 13.91 -19.53 7.67
N ILE A 263 13.48 -18.30 7.35
CA ILE A 263 12.32 -17.69 7.99
C ILE A 263 11.07 -18.49 7.59
N ARG A 264 10.25 -18.85 8.57
CA ARG A 264 9.01 -19.61 8.36
C ARG A 264 7.76 -18.85 8.76
N ASN A 265 7.90 -17.92 9.70
CA ASN A 265 6.74 -17.24 10.23
C ASN A 265 7.11 -15.86 10.78
N ILE A 266 6.19 -14.92 10.60
CA ILE A 266 6.24 -13.61 11.24
C ILE A 266 4.95 -13.46 12.04
N ILE A 267 5.09 -13.41 13.37
CA ILE A 267 3.94 -13.43 14.28
C ILE A 267 3.81 -12.08 14.97
N GLY A 268 2.72 -11.37 14.72
CA GLY A 268 2.33 -10.15 15.42
C GLY A 268 1.53 -10.46 16.68
N LYS A 269 1.82 -9.76 17.78
CA LYS A 269 1.08 -9.82 19.05
C LYS A 269 0.93 -8.42 19.63
N SER A 270 -0.21 -8.12 20.23
CA SER A 270 -0.39 -6.90 21.02
C SER A 270 -1.06 -7.16 22.36
N THR A 271 -1.03 -6.14 23.25
CA THR A 271 -1.67 -6.22 24.57
C THR A 271 -3.20 -6.25 24.53
N ASN A 272 -3.84 -5.97 23.39
CA ASN A 272 -5.29 -6.06 23.21
C ASN A 272 -5.72 -7.39 22.58
N ASP A 273 -4.93 -8.45 22.76
CA ASP A 273 -5.15 -9.78 22.17
C ASP A 273 -5.21 -9.78 20.63
N TYR A 274 -4.66 -8.75 19.97
CA TYR A 274 -4.45 -8.78 18.53
C TYR A 274 -3.34 -9.77 18.21
N HIS A 275 -3.63 -10.72 17.33
CA HIS A 275 -2.70 -11.76 16.92
C HIS A 275 -2.78 -11.92 15.41
N THR A 276 -1.63 -11.78 14.75
CA THR A 276 -1.47 -12.07 13.33
C THR A 276 -0.35 -13.08 13.15
N GLU A 277 -0.53 -13.92 12.15
CA GLU A 277 0.45 -14.92 11.75
C GLU A 277 0.57 -14.85 10.23
N SER A 278 1.77 -14.51 9.77
CA SER A 278 2.11 -14.42 8.36
C SER A 278 3.09 -15.55 8.01
N PRO A 279 2.58 -16.69 7.53
CA PRO A 279 3.42 -17.82 7.18
C PRO A 279 4.28 -17.51 5.96
N VAL A 280 5.45 -18.15 5.90
CA VAL A 280 6.44 -17.98 4.83
C VAL A 280 6.75 -19.31 4.15
N PHE A 281 6.62 -19.32 2.82
CA PHE A 281 6.83 -20.50 1.99
C PHE A 281 7.88 -20.25 0.91
N TYR A 282 8.48 -21.32 0.40
CA TYR A 282 9.46 -21.26 -0.67
C TYR A 282 9.06 -22.15 -1.84
N GLN A 283 9.16 -21.63 -3.07
CA GLN A 283 8.95 -22.40 -4.29
C GLN A 283 9.86 -21.86 -5.39
N ASP A 284 10.67 -22.74 -5.99
CA ASP A 284 11.53 -22.45 -7.15
C ASP A 284 12.32 -21.13 -7.01
N ASP A 285 13.00 -20.94 -5.87
CA ASP A 285 13.79 -19.76 -5.47
C ASP A 285 13.00 -18.50 -5.09
N THR A 286 11.67 -18.57 -5.06
CA THR A 286 10.81 -17.46 -4.64
C THR A 286 10.33 -17.69 -3.20
N LEU A 287 10.42 -16.64 -2.38
CA LEU A 287 9.86 -16.58 -1.04
C LEU A 287 8.48 -15.92 -1.11
N TYR A 288 7.49 -16.54 -0.48
CA TYR A 288 6.12 -16.06 -0.42
C TYR A 288 5.75 -15.73 1.02
N VAL A 289 5.18 -14.54 1.24
CA VAL A 289 4.59 -14.13 2.50
C VAL A 289 3.14 -13.76 2.21
N TYR A 290 2.19 -14.24 2.99
CA TYR A 290 0.80 -13.83 2.80
C TYR A 290 0.09 -13.59 4.14
N ASP A 291 -0.99 -12.82 4.06
CA ASP A 291 -1.98 -12.63 5.11
C ASP A 291 -3.39 -12.73 4.52
N SER A 292 -4.42 -12.31 5.27
CA SER A 292 -5.82 -12.38 4.83
C SER A 292 -6.17 -11.45 3.65
N TYR A 293 -5.31 -10.48 3.33
CA TYR A 293 -5.58 -9.42 2.34
C TYR A 293 -4.43 -9.22 1.34
N SER A 294 -3.27 -9.85 1.54
CA SER A 294 -2.11 -9.64 0.68
C SER A 294 -1.27 -10.89 0.47
N ILE A 295 -0.61 -10.95 -0.68
CA ILE A 295 0.39 -11.95 -1.03
C ILE A 295 1.60 -11.23 -1.60
N LYS A 296 2.75 -11.41 -0.95
CA LYS A 296 4.03 -10.81 -1.33
C LYS A 296 4.97 -11.90 -1.78
N THR A 297 5.60 -11.67 -2.91
CA THR A 297 6.61 -12.55 -3.47
C THR A 297 7.95 -11.84 -3.46
N TYR A 298 9.01 -12.59 -3.19
CA TYR A 298 10.36 -12.07 -3.13
C TYR A 298 11.32 -13.04 -3.82
N LYS A 299 12.18 -12.52 -4.70
CA LYS A 299 13.23 -13.29 -5.36
C LYS A 299 14.50 -12.48 -5.45
N LEU A 300 15.64 -13.16 -5.48
CA LEU A 300 16.91 -12.50 -5.78
C LEU A 300 17.13 -12.45 -7.27
N ASN A 301 17.61 -11.31 -7.76
CA ASN A 301 18.21 -11.27 -9.08
C ASN A 301 19.68 -11.72 -9.05
N LYS A 302 20.33 -11.74 -10.21
CA LYS A 302 21.75 -12.09 -10.38
C LYS A 302 22.74 -11.28 -9.51
N ASN A 303 22.32 -10.11 -9.03
CA ASN A 303 23.13 -9.19 -8.22
C ASN A 303 22.75 -9.23 -6.73
N LEU A 304 21.93 -10.21 -6.32
CA LEU A 304 21.43 -10.36 -4.95
C LEU A 304 20.57 -9.17 -4.47
N PHE A 305 19.99 -8.42 -5.41
CA PHE A 305 18.92 -7.46 -5.10
C PHE A 305 17.63 -8.25 -4.93
N LEU A 306 16.92 -7.95 -3.84
CA LEU A 306 15.59 -8.46 -3.59
C LEU A 306 14.61 -7.73 -4.51
N ILE A 307 13.98 -8.49 -5.39
CA ILE A 307 12.88 -8.05 -6.23
C ILE A 307 11.60 -8.57 -5.61
N SER A 308 10.56 -7.73 -5.58
CA SER A 308 9.29 -8.05 -4.97
C SER A 308 8.10 -7.73 -5.87
N GLU A 309 7.03 -8.51 -5.70
CA GLU A 309 5.70 -8.21 -6.19
C GLU A 309 4.72 -8.44 -5.04
N ASP A 310 3.90 -7.43 -4.75
CA ASP A 310 2.93 -7.44 -3.66
C ASP A 310 1.54 -7.28 -4.25
N TYR A 311 0.69 -8.28 -4.03
CA TYR A 311 -0.69 -8.32 -4.49
C TYR A 311 -1.60 -8.07 -3.29
N PHE A 312 -2.34 -6.97 -3.32
CA PHE A 312 -3.33 -6.63 -2.31
C PHE A 312 -4.76 -6.85 -2.82
N TYR A 313 -5.62 -7.33 -1.93
CA TYR A 313 -6.96 -7.81 -2.21
C TYR A 313 -7.95 -7.23 -1.17
N ASP A 314 -8.93 -6.43 -1.61
CA ASP A 314 -9.95 -5.84 -0.71
C ASP A 314 -11.37 -6.14 -1.20
N GLN A 315 -12.18 -6.76 -0.33
CA GLN A 315 -13.59 -7.09 -0.60
C GLN A 315 -14.53 -5.88 -0.47
N GLU A 316 -14.21 -4.90 0.39
CA GLU A 316 -15.00 -3.68 0.54
C GLU A 316 -14.87 -2.77 -0.69
N LYS A 317 -13.73 -2.84 -1.38
CA LYS A 317 -13.38 -1.92 -2.46
C LYS A 317 -13.00 -2.56 -3.79
N TYR A 318 -13.21 -3.88 -3.98
CA TYR A 318 -12.86 -4.64 -5.18
C TYR A 318 -11.81 -3.97 -6.08
N TYR A 319 -10.55 -4.10 -5.68
CA TYR A 319 -9.44 -3.85 -6.58
C TYR A 319 -8.28 -4.76 -6.20
N PHE A 320 -7.43 -4.98 -7.20
CA PHE A 320 -6.14 -5.63 -7.05
C PHE A 320 -5.09 -4.55 -7.20
N THR A 321 -4.34 -4.28 -6.15
CA THR A 321 -3.15 -3.45 -6.27
C THR A 321 -1.96 -4.38 -6.39
N VAL A 322 -1.13 -4.16 -7.41
CA VAL A 322 0.13 -4.88 -7.56
C VAL A 322 1.26 -3.89 -7.37
N ASN A 323 1.94 -3.88 -6.23
CA ASN A 323 3.17 -3.10 -6.10
C ASN A 323 4.34 -3.92 -6.62
N GLN A 324 5.23 -3.28 -7.39
CA GLN A 324 6.29 -4.00 -8.10
C GLN A 324 7.62 -3.34 -7.90
N THR A 325 8.62 -4.17 -7.67
CA THR A 325 10.02 -3.79 -7.75
C THR A 325 10.62 -4.42 -9.00
N PHE A 326 11.53 -3.74 -9.68
CA PHE A 326 12.36 -4.38 -10.70
C PHE A 326 13.73 -3.71 -10.80
N LEU A 327 14.70 -4.47 -11.33
CA LEU A 327 16.03 -3.95 -11.64
C LEU A 327 16.27 -4.10 -13.15
N ASN A 328 16.58 -2.98 -13.80
CA ASN A 328 17.06 -2.95 -15.19
C ASN A 328 18.40 -2.23 -15.25
N ASN A 329 19.48 -2.97 -15.58
CA ASN A 329 20.85 -2.48 -15.54
C ASN A 329 21.19 -1.82 -14.19
N THR A 330 21.37 -0.51 -14.19
CA THR A 330 21.72 0.30 -13.02
C THR A 330 20.54 1.12 -12.48
N THR A 331 19.33 0.75 -12.88
CA THR A 331 18.08 1.40 -12.47
C THR A 331 17.24 0.41 -11.69
N TYR A 332 17.06 0.67 -10.40
CA TYR A 332 16.13 -0.03 -9.52
C TYR A 332 14.86 0.81 -9.38
N SER A 333 13.71 0.21 -9.64
CA SER A 333 12.44 0.90 -9.64
C SER A 333 11.48 0.21 -8.71
N PHE A 334 10.77 1.00 -7.91
CA PHE A 334 9.63 0.60 -7.12
C PHE A 334 8.41 1.37 -7.63
N ILE A 335 7.36 0.63 -7.98
CA ILE A 335 6.10 1.15 -8.51
C ILE A 335 5.01 0.81 -7.49
N GLU A 336 4.48 1.85 -6.86
CA GLU A 336 3.30 1.77 -5.98
C GLU A 336 2.05 2.08 -6.80
N ASN A 337 1.33 1.04 -7.24
CA ASN A 337 0.24 1.20 -8.20
C ASN A 337 -1.05 1.80 -7.59
N ASP A 338 -1.21 1.78 -6.27
CA ASP A 338 -2.34 2.40 -5.55
C ASP A 338 -2.20 3.92 -5.39
N HIS A 339 -0.97 4.39 -5.16
CA HIS A 339 -0.67 5.77 -4.81
C HIS A 339 0.13 6.52 -5.90
N MET A 340 0.46 5.84 -7.01
CA MET A 340 1.29 6.35 -8.11
C MET A 340 2.61 6.96 -7.59
N ASN A 341 3.18 6.35 -6.55
CA ASN A 341 4.46 6.74 -5.98
C ASN A 341 5.57 5.95 -6.63
N ASP A 342 5.93 6.33 -7.85
CA ASP A 342 7.07 5.72 -8.51
C ASP A 342 8.36 6.26 -7.92
N ARG A 343 9.17 5.34 -7.39
CA ARG A 343 10.52 5.62 -6.92
C ARG A 343 11.52 4.96 -7.85
N ILE A 344 12.44 5.76 -8.39
CA ILE A 344 13.48 5.30 -9.30
C ILE A 344 14.84 5.63 -8.71
N TYR A 345 15.65 4.60 -8.53
CA TYR A 345 17.00 4.68 -8.02
C TYR A 345 17.99 4.36 -9.14
N ASN A 346 18.79 5.34 -9.53
CA ASN A 346 19.86 5.17 -10.50
C ASN A 346 21.21 5.15 -9.79
N PHE A 347 21.95 4.06 -9.92
CA PHE A 347 23.23 3.86 -9.26
C PHE A 347 24.37 3.72 -10.28
N ASN A 348 25.62 3.80 -9.83
CA ASN A 348 26.76 3.83 -10.75
C ASN A 348 27.05 2.46 -11.39
N SER A 349 27.12 1.39 -10.59
CA SER A 349 27.24 0.01 -11.08
C SER A 349 26.82 -1.00 -10.03
N GLU A 350 26.62 -2.26 -10.45
CA GLU A 350 26.32 -3.39 -9.55
C GLU A 350 27.45 -3.68 -8.53
N LYS A 351 28.67 -3.16 -8.74
CA LYS A 351 29.82 -3.32 -7.81
C LYS A 351 30.09 -2.09 -6.96
N GLN A 352 29.61 -0.93 -7.39
CA GLN A 352 29.80 0.36 -6.74
C GLN A 352 28.50 1.15 -6.91
N PHE A 353 27.60 1.03 -5.94
CA PHE A 353 26.27 1.64 -6.05
C PHE A 353 26.34 3.18 -6.00
N PHE A 354 27.12 3.72 -5.07
CA PHE A 354 27.11 5.16 -4.79
C PHE A 354 27.90 5.97 -5.83
N PRO A 355 27.46 7.19 -6.17
CA PRO A 355 26.24 7.84 -5.69
C PRO A 355 24.96 7.23 -6.28
N ILE A 356 23.88 7.24 -5.49
CA ILE A 356 22.56 6.76 -5.89
C ILE A 356 21.66 7.97 -6.07
N LYS A 357 21.18 8.20 -7.29
CA LYS A 357 20.21 9.26 -7.58
C LYS A 357 18.81 8.71 -7.37
N VAL A 358 18.01 9.41 -6.58
CA VAL A 358 16.64 9.06 -6.25
C VAL A 358 15.72 10.01 -6.98
N LYS A 359 14.76 9.48 -7.73
CA LYS A 359 13.65 10.23 -8.32
C LYS A 359 12.36 9.70 -7.70
N ILE A 360 11.59 10.58 -7.06
CA ILE A 360 10.26 10.27 -6.53
C ILE A 360 9.29 11.13 -7.33
N ARG A 361 8.46 10.51 -8.17
CA ARG A 361 7.61 11.23 -9.15
C ARG A 361 8.44 12.18 -10.04
N ASP A 362 7.80 13.07 -10.78
CA ASP A 362 8.49 13.94 -11.76
C ASP A 362 9.21 15.17 -11.16
N ASP A 363 9.00 15.44 -9.88
CA ASP A 363 9.34 16.71 -9.23
C ASP A 363 10.34 16.61 -8.06
N ILE A 364 10.52 15.43 -7.45
CA ILE A 364 11.42 15.27 -6.30
C ILE A 364 12.67 14.48 -6.72
N ASN A 365 13.82 15.13 -6.64
CA ASN A 365 15.13 14.51 -6.86
C ASN A 365 15.95 14.55 -5.57
N GLY A 366 16.52 13.40 -5.21
CA GLY A 366 17.45 13.22 -4.11
C GLY A 366 18.72 12.49 -4.56
N GLU A 367 19.70 12.43 -3.68
CA GLU A 367 20.94 11.70 -3.95
C GLU A 367 21.57 11.18 -2.67
N ILE A 368 21.96 9.90 -2.65
CA ILE A 368 22.71 9.29 -1.55
C ILE A 368 24.17 9.17 -1.98
N LYS A 369 25.07 9.81 -1.22
CA LYS A 369 26.51 9.80 -1.45
C LYS A 369 27.24 9.10 -0.32
N ARG A 370 28.22 8.27 -0.67
CA ARG A 370 29.26 7.82 0.27
C ARG A 370 30.31 8.92 0.37
N ILE A 371 30.45 9.53 1.53
CA ILE A 371 31.52 10.50 1.80
C ILE A 371 32.79 9.74 2.18
N ASN A 372 32.64 8.72 3.03
CA ASN A 372 33.65 7.73 3.36
C ASN A 372 32.97 6.48 3.93
N ASP A 373 33.75 5.50 4.36
CA ASP A 373 33.26 4.20 4.85
C ASP A 373 32.39 4.29 6.11
N LYS A 374 32.50 5.40 6.85
CA LYS A 374 31.79 5.65 8.11
C LYS A 374 30.69 6.72 7.97
N LEU A 375 30.48 7.30 6.79
CA LEU A 375 29.49 8.37 6.57
C LEU A 375 28.89 8.35 5.17
N TYR A 376 27.56 8.26 5.14
CA TYR A 376 26.74 8.46 3.95
C TYR A 376 25.81 9.66 4.17
N ILE A 377 25.60 10.45 3.12
CA ILE A 377 24.70 11.61 3.14
C ILE A 377 23.65 11.45 2.06
N GLU A 378 22.38 11.50 2.46
CA GLU A 378 21.25 11.64 1.57
C GLU A 378 20.80 13.10 1.53
N THR A 379 20.77 13.68 0.32
CA THR A 379 20.24 15.03 0.11
C THR A 379 18.74 14.95 -0.16
N GLY A 380 17.94 15.45 0.77
CA GLY A 380 16.48 15.59 0.63
C GLY A 380 16.07 17.02 0.25
N TYR A 381 14.77 17.28 0.12
CA TYR A 381 14.26 18.64 -0.15
C TYR A 381 14.39 19.54 1.09
N GLU A 382 13.88 19.09 2.24
CA GLU A 382 13.80 19.87 3.49
C GLU A 382 14.98 19.67 4.43
N ALA A 383 15.66 18.52 4.35
CA ALA A 383 16.76 18.16 5.22
C ALA A 383 17.76 17.26 4.49
N ASP A 384 18.99 17.25 4.97
CA ASP A 384 19.99 16.23 4.62
C ASP A 384 20.04 15.17 5.73
N THR A 385 20.06 13.90 5.36
CA THR A 385 20.15 12.79 6.31
C THR A 385 21.55 12.21 6.30
N HIS A 386 22.19 12.17 7.48
CA HIS A 386 23.54 11.65 7.67
C HIS A 386 23.48 10.28 8.36
N TYR A 387 23.95 9.25 7.68
CA TYR A 387 24.06 7.89 8.21
C TYR A 387 25.50 7.60 8.63
N HIS A 388 25.72 7.41 9.93
CA HIS A 388 27.02 7.14 10.51
C HIS A 388 27.20 5.64 10.77
N PHE A 389 28.26 5.06 10.23
CA PHE A 389 28.56 3.63 10.33
C PHE A 389 29.73 3.35 11.26
N ASP A 390 29.70 2.20 11.92
CA ASP A 390 30.85 1.65 12.62
C ASP A 390 31.69 0.69 11.77
N GLU A 391 32.74 0.13 12.36
CA GLU A 391 33.71 -0.74 11.69
C GLU A 391 33.15 -2.11 11.29
N ASN A 392 32.00 -2.49 11.86
CA ASN A 392 31.29 -3.72 11.51
C ASN A 392 30.17 -3.46 10.50
N ASN A 393 30.16 -2.30 9.84
CA ASN A 393 29.16 -1.91 8.85
C ASN A 393 27.73 -1.85 9.42
N ARG A 394 27.58 -1.28 10.62
CA ARG A 394 26.28 -1.02 11.26
C ARG A 394 26.05 0.48 11.39
N ILE A 395 24.82 0.92 11.19
CA ILE A 395 24.47 2.34 11.42
C ILE A 395 24.37 2.59 12.93
N ILE A 396 25.25 3.42 13.47
CA ILE A 396 25.29 3.75 14.90
C ILE A 396 24.58 5.07 15.21
N ARG A 397 24.40 5.93 14.21
CA ARG A 397 23.73 7.22 14.37
C ARG A 397 23.11 7.68 13.05
N ILE A 398 21.93 8.28 13.14
CA ILE A 398 21.30 9.04 12.06
C ILE A 398 21.13 10.49 12.53
N VAL A 399 21.54 11.45 11.71
CA VAL A 399 21.33 12.88 11.95
C VAL A 399 20.57 13.47 10.78
N TYR A 400 19.34 13.94 11.03
CA TYR A 400 18.61 14.76 10.09
C TYR A 400 18.98 16.21 10.33
N LYS A 401 19.52 16.86 9.31
CA LYS A 401 19.96 18.26 9.31
C LYS A 401 18.99 19.08 8.48
N PRO A 402 18.04 19.79 9.12
CA PRO A 402 17.15 20.69 8.41
C PRO A 402 17.95 21.72 7.61
N LYS A 403 17.50 22.02 6.39
CA LYS A 403 18.13 23.08 5.59
C LYS A 403 17.82 24.49 6.12
N ASP A 404 16.70 24.63 6.82
CA ASP A 404 16.39 25.83 7.58
C ASP A 404 17.13 25.80 8.93
N ALA A 405 18.10 26.70 9.08
CA ALA A 405 18.97 26.83 10.24
C ALA A 405 18.24 27.20 11.55
N SER A 406 16.95 27.58 11.49
CA SER A 406 16.13 27.81 12.68
C SER A 406 15.70 26.52 13.37
N HIS A 407 15.73 25.39 12.66
CA HIS A 407 15.41 24.08 13.21
C HIS A 407 16.66 23.37 13.73
N LYS A 408 16.52 22.68 14.87
CA LYS A 408 17.60 21.90 15.46
C LYS A 408 17.77 20.56 14.73
N ASP A 409 19.01 20.08 14.69
CA ASP A 409 19.33 18.72 14.26
C ASP A 409 18.50 17.69 15.05
N ARG A 410 17.90 16.75 14.31
CA ARG A 410 17.17 15.62 14.86
C ARG A 410 18.10 14.41 14.82
N VAL A 411 18.33 13.77 15.95
CA VAL A 411 19.38 12.75 16.12
C VAL A 411 18.78 11.47 16.68
N ILE A 412 19.14 10.34 16.06
CA ILE A 412 18.89 8.99 16.56
C ILE A 412 20.25 8.32 16.82
N ASP A 413 20.48 7.90 18.05
CA ASP A 413 21.66 7.13 18.48
C ASP A 413 21.26 5.67 18.74
N TYR A 414 21.89 4.74 18.03
CA TYR A 414 21.64 3.30 18.17
C TYR A 414 22.62 2.67 19.16
N LEU A 415 22.08 1.86 20.07
CA LEU A 415 22.82 1.19 21.14
C LEU A 415 22.76 -0.32 20.91
N TYR A 416 23.92 -0.95 20.80
CA TYR A 416 24.10 -2.37 20.53
C TYR A 416 24.59 -3.09 21.78
N GLU A 417 23.84 -4.10 22.21
CA GLU A 417 24.26 -5.08 23.22
C GLU A 417 24.68 -6.37 22.51
N TYR A 418 25.74 -7.00 23.01
CA TYR A 418 26.36 -8.18 22.40
C TYR A 418 26.18 -9.42 23.26
N TYR A 419 26.30 -10.59 22.63
CA TYR A 419 26.50 -11.85 23.34
C TYR A 419 27.87 -11.84 24.02
N ASN A 420 27.93 -12.40 25.24
CA ASN A 420 29.15 -12.50 26.04
C ASN A 420 30.03 -13.67 25.61
#